data_AF-Q3MQ54-F1
#
_entry.id   AF-Q3MQ54-F1
#
_cell.length_a   1.000
_cell.length_b   1.000
_cell.length_c   1.000
_cell.angle_alpha   90.00
_cell.angle_beta   90.00
_cell.angle_gamma   90.00
#
_symmetry.space_group_name_H-M   'P 1'
#
loop_
_entity.id
_entity.type
_entity.pdbx_description
1 polymer ?
#
loop_
_entity_poly.entity_id
_entity_poly.type
_entity_poly.pdbx_seq_one_letter_code
_entity_poly.pdbx_strand_id
1 'polypeptide(L)'
;KMKKEHIIPISKEIAALILVQEQRVADELDDGCVYVFPRKDCSPLKQDTFRVKLNELAYEEKITDSNGEIFRFHAHAFRHTVGTRMINNGVPQHIVQKFLGHESPEMTARYAHIFDETLKKEFTKFKETLVTNNGSILDLSEENTEADNTDLQWFKKNINAQALPNGYCRLPVIAGPCPHANACLDCTNFCTSKQFLTEHEEHLERTKEILNRAKQNQWQRQVETNERVKNRLEQIIHSLKETN
;
A
#
# COMPACT_ATOMS: atom_id res chain seq x y z
N LYS A 1 22.18 -22.19 -26.69
CA LYS A 1 21.27 -21.68 -25.63
C LYS A 1 19.88 -21.58 -26.25
N MET A 2 18.90 -22.39 -25.82
CA MET A 2 17.51 -22.23 -26.29
C MET A 2 17.03 -20.84 -25.89
N LYS A 3 16.67 -20.00 -26.86
CA LYS A 3 16.04 -18.70 -26.60
C LYS A 3 14.66 -18.98 -26.03
N LYS A 4 14.51 -18.88 -24.70
CA LYS A 4 13.17 -18.85 -24.09
C LYS A 4 12.53 -17.54 -24.50
N GLU A 5 11.48 -17.62 -25.31
CA GLU A 5 10.63 -16.48 -25.60
C GLU A 5 9.91 -16.08 -24.32
N HIS A 6 10.06 -14.81 -23.94
CA HIS A 6 9.51 -14.27 -22.71
C HIS A 6 8.57 -13.12 -23.06
N ILE A 7 7.29 -13.28 -22.76
CA ILE A 7 6.24 -12.32 -23.09
C ILE A 7 5.91 -11.52 -21.83
N ILE A 8 6.00 -10.19 -21.94
CA ILE A 8 5.72 -9.27 -20.85
C ILE A 8 4.48 -8.45 -21.23
N PRO A 9 3.37 -8.52 -20.47
CA PRO A 9 2.24 -7.62 -20.69
C PRO A 9 2.66 -6.19 -20.36
N ILE A 10 2.34 -5.27 -21.27
CA ILE A 10 2.59 -3.84 -21.12
C ILE A 10 1.27 -3.09 -20.98
N SER A 11 1.30 -1.93 -20.33
CA SER A 11 0.12 -1.07 -20.23
C SER A 11 -0.21 -0.41 -21.57
N LYS A 12 -1.43 0.12 -21.71
CA LYS A 12 -1.86 0.81 -22.94
C LYS A 12 -1.01 2.04 -23.23
N GLU A 13 -0.56 2.72 -22.18
CA GLU A 13 0.29 3.90 -22.27
C GLU A 13 1.67 3.55 -22.84
N ILE A 14 2.29 2.45 -22.36
CA ILE A 14 3.57 1.98 -22.90
C ILE A 14 3.41 1.51 -24.36
N ALA A 15 2.32 0.80 -24.67
CA ALA A 15 2.03 0.37 -26.04
C ALA A 15 1.91 1.59 -26.97
N ALA A 16 1.21 2.65 -26.55
CA ALA A 16 1.10 3.88 -27.32
C ALA A 16 2.47 4.54 -27.55
N LEU A 17 3.34 4.59 -26.53
CA LEU A 17 4.69 5.14 -26.68
C LEU A 17 5.57 4.33 -27.64
N ILE A 18 5.44 2.99 -27.64
CA ILE A 18 6.15 2.13 -28.59
C ILE A 18 5.69 2.42 -30.02
N LEU A 19 4.38 2.54 -30.25
CA LEU A 19 3.84 2.86 -31.58
C LEU A 19 4.33 4.22 -32.09
N VAL A 20 4.38 5.24 -31.23
CA VAL A 20 4.95 6.56 -31.57
C VAL A 20 6.43 6.43 -31.94
N GLN A 21 7.18 5.62 -31.21
CA GLN A 21 8.59 5.40 -31.50
C GLN A 21 8.80 4.62 -32.81
N GLU A 22 7.98 3.62 -33.10
CA GLU A 22 8.01 2.87 -34.36
C GLU A 22 7.73 3.79 -35.55
N GLN A 23 6.71 4.65 -35.45
CA GLN A 23 6.41 5.64 -36.49
C GLN A 23 7.60 6.58 -36.72
N ARG A 24 8.22 7.09 -35.65
CA ARG A 24 9.39 7.97 -35.76
C ARG A 24 10.57 7.28 -36.45
N VAL A 25 10.77 5.99 -36.18
CA VAL A 25 11.81 5.19 -36.86
C VAL A 25 11.50 5.04 -38.35
N ALA A 26 10.24 4.79 -38.71
CA ALA A 26 9.81 4.69 -40.11
C ALA A 26 9.93 6.03 -40.86
N ASP A 27 9.71 7.15 -40.17
CA ASP A 27 9.83 8.49 -40.77
C ASP A 27 11.30 8.92 -40.95
N GLU A 28 12.20 8.51 -40.05
CA GLU A 28 13.61 8.95 -40.03
C GLU A 28 14.58 7.99 -40.74
N LEU A 29 14.22 6.71 -40.94
CA LEU A 29 15.11 5.66 -41.47
C LEU A 29 14.43 4.84 -42.59
N ASP A 30 15.23 4.22 -43.46
CA ASP A 30 14.75 3.38 -44.58
C ASP A 30 13.84 2.22 -44.12
N ASP A 31 12.93 1.80 -45.00
CA ASP A 31 11.90 0.74 -44.83
C ASP A 31 12.43 -0.63 -44.34
N GLY A 32 13.74 -0.85 -44.32
CA GLY A 32 14.37 -2.10 -43.88
C GLY A 32 14.65 -2.21 -42.38
N CYS A 33 14.32 -1.18 -41.57
CA CYS A 33 14.74 -1.17 -40.17
C CYS A 33 13.86 -1.98 -39.23
N VAL A 34 14.43 -3.03 -38.63
CA VAL A 34 13.69 -4.01 -37.80
C VAL A 34 13.74 -3.72 -36.29
N TYR A 35 14.43 -2.67 -35.86
CA TYR A 35 14.63 -2.36 -34.43
C TYR A 35 13.78 -1.17 -33.98
N VAL A 36 13.10 -1.29 -32.84
CA VAL A 36 12.31 -0.20 -32.23
C VAL A 36 13.19 0.95 -31.74
N PHE A 37 14.41 0.64 -31.28
CA PHE A 37 15.41 1.62 -30.83
C PHE A 37 16.72 1.48 -31.62
N PRO A 38 16.78 1.96 -32.87
CA PRO A 38 17.95 1.87 -33.70
C PRO A 38 18.91 3.07 -33.50
N ARG A 39 20.16 2.90 -33.92
CA ARG A 39 21.05 4.02 -34.27
C ARG A 39 20.76 4.48 -35.70
N LYS A 40 21.36 5.61 -36.11
CA LYS A 40 21.19 6.18 -37.47
C LYS A 40 21.58 5.24 -38.60
N ASP A 41 22.45 4.26 -38.34
CA ASP A 41 22.86 3.21 -39.28
C ASP A 41 21.95 1.96 -39.22
N CYS A 42 20.77 2.07 -38.60
CA CYS A 42 19.82 1.00 -38.34
C CYS A 42 20.38 -0.20 -37.52
N SER A 43 21.53 -0.03 -36.87
CA SER A 43 22.04 -1.03 -35.93
C SER A 43 21.42 -0.84 -34.54
N PRO A 44 21.37 -1.87 -33.67
CA PRO A 44 20.71 -1.74 -32.37
C PRO A 44 21.45 -0.77 -31.44
N LEU A 45 20.68 -0.01 -30.67
CA LEU A 45 21.21 0.87 -29.63
C LEU A 45 22.06 0.07 -28.63
N LYS A 46 23.27 0.56 -28.36
CA LYS A 46 24.16 -0.04 -27.35
C LYS A 46 23.67 0.32 -25.95
N GLN A 47 23.77 -0.61 -25.02
CA GLN A 47 23.46 -0.39 -23.61
C GLN A 47 24.24 0.79 -23.02
N ASP A 48 25.52 0.95 -23.38
CA ASP A 48 26.32 2.08 -22.93
C ASP A 48 25.84 3.41 -23.48
N THR A 49 25.37 3.45 -24.74
CA THR A 49 24.82 4.68 -25.32
C THR A 49 23.55 5.10 -24.59
N PHE A 50 22.66 4.15 -24.29
CA PHE A 50 21.47 4.42 -23.48
C PHE A 50 21.84 4.96 -22.09
N ARG A 51 22.79 4.30 -21.41
CA ARG A 51 23.26 4.71 -20.08
C ARG A 51 23.87 6.12 -20.10
N VAL A 52 24.71 6.43 -21.08
CA VAL A 52 25.35 7.76 -21.21
C VAL A 52 24.28 8.83 -21.41
N LYS A 53 23.38 8.65 -22.39
CA LYS A 53 22.31 9.61 -22.70
C LYS A 53 21.38 9.87 -21.51
N LEU A 54 21.07 8.83 -20.75
CA LEU A 54 20.23 8.96 -19.56
C LEU A 54 20.92 9.73 -18.42
N ASN A 55 22.24 9.59 -18.27
CA ASN A 55 22.99 10.35 -17.27
C ASN A 55 23.31 11.78 -17.73
N GLU A 56 23.44 12.02 -19.03
CA GLU A 56 23.47 13.38 -19.61
C GLU A 56 22.17 14.11 -19.27
N LEU A 57 21.01 13.47 -19.50
CA LEU A 57 19.70 14.02 -19.13
C LEU A 57 19.61 14.34 -17.63
N ALA A 58 20.13 13.45 -16.76
CA ALA A 58 20.15 13.68 -15.32
C ALA A 58 20.93 14.94 -14.93
N TYR A 59 22.04 15.21 -15.62
CA TYR A 59 22.85 16.40 -15.40
C TYR A 59 22.16 17.67 -15.92
N GLU A 60 21.63 17.63 -17.15
CA GLU A 60 20.96 18.75 -17.80
C GLU A 60 19.72 19.21 -17.03
N GLU A 61 18.90 18.25 -16.59
CA GLU A 61 17.66 18.49 -15.84
C GLU A 61 17.88 18.59 -14.32
N LYS A 62 19.14 18.52 -13.86
CA LYS A 62 19.52 18.56 -12.43
C LYS A 62 18.72 17.58 -11.57
N ILE A 63 18.58 16.35 -12.05
CA ILE A 63 17.95 15.27 -11.30
C ILE A 63 18.91 14.86 -10.18
N THR A 64 18.56 15.14 -8.93
CA THR A 64 19.40 14.85 -7.76
C THR A 64 18.86 13.70 -6.92
N ASP A 65 19.73 13.08 -6.13
CA ASP A 65 19.36 12.18 -5.06
C ASP A 65 18.94 12.93 -3.78
N SER A 66 18.73 12.19 -2.70
CA SER A 66 18.32 12.74 -1.39
C SER A 66 19.39 13.62 -0.71
N ASN A 67 20.65 13.51 -1.12
CA ASN A 67 21.76 14.30 -0.61
C ASN A 67 22.01 15.57 -1.45
N GLY A 68 21.25 15.75 -2.54
CA GLY A 68 21.42 16.87 -3.46
C GLY A 68 22.51 16.65 -4.51
N GLU A 69 23.04 15.44 -4.64
CA GLU A 69 24.04 15.09 -5.67
C GLU A 69 23.35 14.63 -6.95
N ILE A 70 23.94 14.88 -8.13
CA ILE A 70 23.36 14.44 -9.41
C ILE A 70 23.18 12.92 -9.43
N PHE A 71 21.96 12.48 -9.67
CA PHE A 71 21.60 11.07 -9.64
C PHE A 71 22.22 10.31 -10.80
N ARG A 72 22.94 9.23 -10.48
CA ARG A 72 23.57 8.37 -11.49
C ARG A 72 22.65 7.20 -11.85
N PHE A 73 22.07 7.22 -13.04
CA PHE A 73 21.20 6.17 -13.53
C PHE A 73 21.96 4.92 -13.97
N HIS A 74 21.47 3.76 -13.51
CA HIS A 74 21.87 2.43 -13.98
C HIS A 74 20.67 1.73 -14.63
N ALA A 75 20.84 1.13 -15.81
CA ALA A 75 19.73 0.48 -16.53
C ALA A 75 19.04 -0.62 -15.69
N HIS A 76 19.79 -1.37 -14.88
CA HIS A 76 19.23 -2.39 -13.98
C HIS A 76 18.43 -1.78 -12.81
N ALA A 77 18.63 -0.50 -12.46
CA ALA A 77 17.90 0.15 -11.38
C ALA A 77 16.40 0.21 -11.69
N PHE A 78 16.00 0.50 -12.94
CA PHE A 78 14.58 0.48 -13.34
C PHE A 78 13.93 -0.88 -13.11
N ARG A 79 14.64 -1.95 -13.49
CA ARG A 79 14.18 -3.32 -13.27
C ARG A 79 14.04 -3.63 -11.78
N HIS A 80 14.99 -3.17 -10.96
CA HIS A 80 14.88 -3.27 -9.51
C HIS A 80 13.68 -2.51 -8.97
N THR A 81 13.45 -1.27 -9.40
CA THR A 81 12.31 -0.46 -8.97
C THR A 81 10.98 -1.15 -9.30
N VAL A 82 10.84 -1.70 -10.51
CA VAL A 82 9.63 -2.43 -10.91
C VAL A 82 9.45 -3.69 -10.07
N GLY A 83 10.50 -4.50 -9.91
CA GLY A 83 10.46 -5.72 -9.09
C GLY A 83 10.08 -5.44 -7.64
N THR A 84 10.73 -4.47 -7.00
CA THR A 84 10.43 -4.03 -5.64
C THR A 84 9.00 -3.53 -5.51
N ARG A 85 8.52 -2.68 -6.43
CA ARG A 85 7.14 -2.18 -6.40
C ARG A 85 6.10 -3.29 -6.53
N MET A 86 6.33 -4.27 -7.39
CA MET A 86 5.41 -5.40 -7.55
C MET A 86 5.32 -6.21 -6.26
N ILE A 87 6.44 -6.56 -5.63
CA ILE A 87 6.42 -7.29 -4.35
C ILE A 87 5.78 -6.44 -3.25
N ASN A 88 6.12 -5.15 -3.16
CA ASN A 88 5.55 -4.24 -2.17
C ASN A 88 4.03 -4.06 -2.30
N ASN A 89 3.50 -4.18 -3.51
CA ASN A 89 2.06 -4.18 -3.77
C ASN A 89 1.42 -5.58 -3.65
N GLY A 90 2.14 -6.56 -3.09
CA GLY A 90 1.62 -7.89 -2.80
C GLY A 90 1.58 -8.85 -3.98
N VAL A 91 2.21 -8.53 -5.11
CA VAL A 91 2.28 -9.46 -6.26
C VAL A 91 3.12 -10.68 -5.86
N PRO A 92 2.62 -11.92 -6.06
CA PRO A 92 3.35 -13.12 -5.65
C PRO A 92 4.74 -13.23 -6.30
N GLN A 93 5.74 -13.65 -5.52
CA GLN A 93 7.15 -13.71 -5.96
C GLN A 93 7.36 -14.49 -7.27
N HIS A 94 6.66 -15.61 -7.46
CA HIS A 94 6.75 -16.40 -8.70
C HIS A 94 6.20 -15.65 -9.93
N ILE A 95 5.20 -14.78 -9.75
CA ILE A 95 4.68 -13.90 -10.80
C ILE A 95 5.69 -12.81 -11.13
N VAL A 96 6.32 -12.21 -10.12
CA VAL A 96 7.39 -11.21 -10.32
C VAL A 96 8.61 -11.84 -11.01
N GLN A 97 9.00 -13.05 -10.60
CA GLN A 97 10.07 -13.82 -11.24
C GLN A 97 9.78 -14.04 -12.72
N LYS A 98 8.56 -14.49 -13.03
CA LYS A 98 8.11 -14.67 -14.41
C LYS A 98 8.13 -13.33 -15.14
N PHE A 99 7.49 -12.29 -14.62
CA PHE A 99 7.44 -10.96 -15.25
C PHE A 99 8.82 -10.42 -15.62
N LEU A 100 9.78 -10.50 -14.68
CA LEU A 100 11.14 -10.04 -14.93
C LEU A 100 11.90 -11.00 -15.87
N GLY A 101 11.52 -12.27 -15.97
CA GLY A 101 12.24 -13.28 -16.75
C GLY A 101 13.51 -13.76 -16.04
N HIS A 102 13.44 -13.92 -14.72
CA HIS A 102 14.53 -14.46 -13.92
C HIS A 102 14.62 -15.99 -14.05
N GLU A 103 15.81 -16.47 -14.42
CA GLU A 103 16.10 -17.91 -14.54
C GLU A 103 15.98 -18.67 -13.22
N SER A 104 16.21 -18.00 -12.09
CA SER A 104 16.21 -18.62 -10.76
C SER A 104 15.42 -17.80 -9.74
N PRO A 105 14.76 -18.45 -8.76
CA PRO A 105 14.02 -17.77 -7.69
C PRO A 105 14.89 -16.85 -6.82
N GLU A 106 16.17 -17.18 -6.65
CA GLU A 106 17.13 -16.45 -5.82
C GLU A 106 17.32 -15.01 -6.30
N MET A 107 17.32 -14.78 -7.63
CA MET A 107 17.38 -13.44 -8.20
C MET A 107 16.18 -12.57 -7.83
N THR A 108 15.03 -13.20 -7.54
CA THR A 108 13.80 -12.51 -7.13
C THR A 108 13.66 -12.44 -5.61
N ALA A 109 14.28 -13.37 -4.87
CA ALA A 109 14.27 -13.40 -3.41
C ALA A 109 14.83 -12.13 -2.77
N ARG A 110 15.76 -11.44 -3.44
CA ARG A 110 16.25 -10.11 -3.02
C ARG A 110 15.12 -9.10 -2.78
N TYR A 111 14.02 -9.18 -3.54
CA TYR A 111 12.89 -8.27 -3.35
C TYR A 111 11.99 -8.67 -2.18
N ALA A 112 11.94 -9.95 -1.81
CA ALA A 112 11.17 -10.42 -0.67
C ALA A 112 11.73 -9.82 0.64
N HIS A 113 13.05 -9.77 0.79
CA HIS A 113 13.69 -9.11 1.95
C HIS A 113 13.35 -7.61 2.04
N ILE A 114 13.34 -6.89 0.91
CA ILE A 114 12.98 -5.46 0.88
C ILE A 114 11.50 -5.26 1.25
N PHE A 115 10.64 -6.18 0.83
CA PHE A 115 9.24 -6.17 1.24
C PHE A 115 9.11 -6.36 2.74
N ASP A 116 9.79 -7.34 3.33
CA ASP A 116 9.74 -7.56 4.78
C ASP A 116 10.24 -6.33 5.56
N GLU A 117 11.30 -5.67 5.12
CA GLU A 117 11.79 -4.42 5.72
C GLU A 117 10.79 -3.26 5.57
N THR A 118 10.20 -3.11 4.37
CA THR A 118 9.18 -2.09 4.11
C THR A 118 7.95 -2.36 4.98
N LEU A 119 7.53 -3.62 5.07
CA LEU A 119 6.42 -4.09 5.88
C LEU A 119 6.68 -3.79 7.36
N LYS A 120 7.87 -4.11 7.87
CA LYS A 120 8.28 -3.79 9.24
C LYS A 120 8.29 -2.29 9.50
N LYS A 121 8.76 -1.47 8.54
CA LYS A 121 8.77 -0.01 8.68
C LYS A 121 7.36 0.57 8.70
N GLU A 122 6.50 0.15 7.79
CA GLU A 122 5.10 0.58 7.74
C GLU A 122 4.32 0.05 8.96
N PHE A 123 4.60 -1.18 9.42
CA PHE A 123 4.08 -1.71 10.67
C PHE A 123 4.54 -0.91 11.88
N THR A 124 5.82 -0.53 11.94
CA THR A 124 6.37 0.29 13.03
C THR A 124 5.75 1.69 13.04
N LYS A 125 5.49 2.28 11.86
CA LYS A 125 4.72 3.53 11.76
C LYS A 125 3.25 3.34 12.18
N PHE A 126 2.68 2.18 11.88
CA PHE A 126 1.31 1.80 12.22
C PHE A 126 1.17 1.18 13.63
N LYS A 127 2.24 1.14 14.43
CA LYS A 127 2.18 0.79 15.86
C LYS A 127 1.51 1.92 16.65
N GLU A 128 0.27 2.23 16.28
CA GLU A 128 -0.63 2.95 17.15
C GLU A 128 -1.30 1.93 18.05
N THR A 129 -1.40 2.25 19.32
CA THR A 129 -2.23 1.47 20.23
C THR A 129 -3.67 1.51 19.74
N LEU A 130 -4.17 0.35 19.35
CA LEU A 130 -5.55 0.19 18.95
C LEU A 130 -6.42 -0.04 20.17
N VAL A 131 -7.58 0.58 20.20
CA VAL A 131 -8.62 0.40 21.22
C VAL A 131 -9.83 -0.24 20.58
N THR A 132 -10.35 -1.31 21.18
CA THR A 132 -11.56 -2.00 20.71
C THR A 132 -12.84 -1.27 21.08
N ASN A 133 -13.98 -1.76 20.59
CA ASN A 133 -15.31 -1.22 20.87
C ASN A 133 -15.73 -1.18 22.35
N ASN A 134 -15.00 -1.84 23.25
CA ASN A 134 -15.20 -1.90 24.69
C ASN A 134 -14.05 -1.24 25.48
N GLY A 135 -13.17 -0.49 24.82
CA GLY A 135 -12.07 0.21 25.49
C GLY A 135 -10.83 -0.65 25.79
N SER A 136 -10.78 -1.93 25.37
CA SER A 136 -9.60 -2.76 25.59
C SER A 136 -8.45 -2.34 24.65
N ILE A 137 -7.25 -2.22 25.21
CA ILE A 137 -6.03 -2.00 24.44
C ILE A 137 -5.69 -3.28 23.68
N LEU A 138 -5.48 -3.15 22.37
CA LEU A 138 -4.88 -4.16 21.53
C LEU A 138 -3.37 -3.98 21.58
N ASP A 139 -2.71 -4.80 22.40
CA ASP A 139 -1.26 -4.86 22.39
C ASP A 139 -0.79 -5.66 21.17
N LEU A 140 -0.08 -4.98 20.28
CA LEU A 140 0.54 -5.55 19.08
C LEU A 140 2.05 -5.70 19.25
N SER A 141 2.56 -5.49 20.46
CA SER A 141 3.97 -5.30 20.74
C SER A 141 4.64 -6.44 21.50
N GLU A 142 3.92 -7.47 21.97
CA GLU A 142 4.56 -8.60 22.66
C GLU A 142 4.57 -9.92 21.87
N GLU A 143 5.81 -10.39 21.72
CA GLU A 143 6.32 -11.56 21.05
C GLU A 143 5.99 -12.85 21.84
N ASN A 144 5.68 -13.92 21.11
CA ASN A 144 6.27 -15.22 21.46
C ASN A 144 7.02 -15.71 20.23
N THR A 145 8.34 -15.64 20.35
CA THR A 145 9.34 -16.29 19.52
C THR A 145 9.02 -17.77 19.34
N GLU A 146 8.61 -18.15 18.13
CA GLU A 146 9.17 -19.26 17.35
C GLU A 146 8.48 -19.28 15.98
N ALA A 147 9.32 -19.19 14.94
CA ALA A 147 9.11 -19.56 13.54
C ALA A 147 7.70 -19.45 12.89
N ASP A 148 7.72 -18.89 11.68
CA ASP A 148 6.68 -18.90 10.66
C ASP A 148 5.52 -17.88 10.79
N ASN A 149 5.59 -16.87 9.91
CA ASN A 149 4.49 -16.38 9.07
C ASN A 149 3.27 -15.75 9.80
N THR A 150 3.21 -15.72 11.12
CA THR A 150 2.01 -15.37 11.86
C THR A 150 1.86 -13.85 12.02
N ASP A 151 2.96 -13.14 12.26
CA ASP A 151 3.00 -11.67 12.28
C ASP A 151 2.68 -11.08 10.90
N LEU A 152 3.17 -11.74 9.84
CA LEU A 152 2.92 -11.37 8.45
C LEU A 152 1.46 -11.67 8.05
N GLN A 153 0.88 -12.77 8.54
CA GLN A 153 -0.53 -13.09 8.32
C GLN A 153 -1.46 -12.15 9.05
N TRP A 154 -1.13 -11.75 10.28
CA TRP A 154 -1.90 -10.76 11.02
C TRP A 154 -1.79 -9.39 10.37
N PHE A 155 -0.60 -8.95 9.96
CA PHE A 155 -0.44 -7.70 9.23
C PHE A 155 -1.12 -7.73 7.85
N LYS A 156 -1.10 -8.84 7.13
CA LYS A 156 -1.95 -9.04 5.92
C LYS A 156 -3.45 -9.02 6.23
N LYS A 157 -3.85 -9.45 7.43
CA LYS A 157 -5.25 -9.37 7.90
C LYS A 157 -5.66 -7.94 8.26
N ASN A 158 -4.73 -7.11 8.75
CA ASN A 158 -5.01 -5.75 9.23
C ASN A 158 -4.63 -4.62 8.25
N ILE A 159 -3.77 -4.85 7.25
CA ILE A 159 -3.70 -4.02 6.03
C ILE A 159 -5.03 -4.07 5.27
N ASN A 160 -5.77 -5.17 5.43
CA ASN A 160 -7.13 -5.32 4.94
C ASN A 160 -8.19 -4.77 5.91
N ALA A 161 -7.78 -4.08 7.00
CA ALA A 161 -8.74 -3.40 7.85
C ALA A 161 -9.39 -2.30 7.03
N GLN A 162 -10.71 -2.39 6.87
CA GLN A 162 -11.44 -1.43 6.07
C GLN A 162 -11.51 -0.13 6.87
N ALA A 163 -11.09 0.97 6.26
CA ALA A 163 -11.19 2.29 6.86
C ALA A 163 -12.66 2.63 7.15
N LEU A 164 -12.91 3.13 8.36
CA LEU A 164 -14.19 3.67 8.80
C LEU A 164 -14.02 5.17 9.12
N PRO A 165 -15.10 5.95 9.17
CA PRO A 165 -15.02 7.37 9.53
C PRO A 165 -14.45 7.64 10.93
N ASN A 166 -14.47 6.64 11.82
CA ASN A 166 -14.07 6.77 13.22
C ASN A 166 -13.12 5.65 13.67
N GLY A 167 -12.42 4.99 12.75
CA GLY A 167 -11.51 3.90 13.08
C GLY A 167 -11.36 2.89 11.94
N TYR A 168 -11.27 1.61 12.31
CA TYR A 168 -10.96 0.52 11.42
C TYR A 168 -11.86 -0.70 11.67
N CYS A 169 -12.19 -1.43 10.61
CA CYS A 169 -12.90 -2.71 10.69
C CYS A 169 -11.93 -3.87 10.49
N ARG A 170 -11.76 -4.72 11.49
CA ARG A 170 -10.90 -5.92 11.45
C ARG A 170 -11.58 -7.16 10.84
N LEU A 171 -12.75 -6.99 10.21
CA LEU A 171 -13.44 -8.08 9.55
C LEU A 171 -12.58 -8.55 8.35
N PRO A 172 -12.17 -9.83 8.27
CA PRO A 172 -11.36 -10.30 7.16
C PRO A 172 -12.08 -10.14 5.83
N VAL A 173 -11.38 -9.66 4.80
CA VAL A 173 -11.97 -9.47 3.44
C VAL A 173 -12.57 -10.77 2.88
N ILE A 174 -12.04 -11.94 3.25
CA ILE A 174 -12.55 -13.26 2.86
C ILE A 174 -13.96 -13.52 3.43
N ALA A 175 -14.34 -12.88 4.54
CA ALA A 175 -15.67 -12.98 5.12
C ALA A 175 -16.74 -12.26 4.28
N GLY A 176 -16.34 -11.51 3.25
CA GLY A 176 -17.26 -10.79 2.37
C GLY A 176 -17.76 -9.46 2.97
N PRO A 177 -18.80 -8.86 2.36
CA PRO A 177 -19.33 -7.58 2.81
C PRO A 177 -19.94 -7.68 4.22
N CYS A 178 -19.83 -6.60 4.99
CA CYS A 178 -20.40 -6.54 6.33
C CYS A 178 -21.93 -6.70 6.27
N PRO A 179 -22.53 -7.62 7.06
CA PRO A 179 -23.98 -7.78 7.12
C PRO A 179 -24.68 -6.71 7.96
N HIS A 180 -23.91 -5.84 8.64
CA HIS A 180 -24.42 -4.82 9.56
C HIS A 180 -24.05 -3.41 9.08
N ALA A 181 -25.06 -2.57 8.85
CA ALA A 181 -24.89 -1.14 8.66
C ALA A 181 -24.98 -0.40 10.00
N ASN A 182 -24.13 0.60 10.22
CA ASN A 182 -24.19 1.52 11.36
C ASN A 182 -24.03 0.89 12.76
N ALA A 183 -23.47 -0.31 12.86
CA ALA A 183 -23.25 -1.01 14.13
C ALA A 183 -21.79 -1.01 14.60
N CYS A 184 -20.91 -0.21 13.97
CA CYS A 184 -19.46 -0.30 14.20
C CYS A 184 -19.07 -0.10 15.68
N LEU A 185 -19.64 0.90 16.35
CA LEU A 185 -19.38 1.11 17.79
C LEU A 185 -19.85 -0.07 18.65
N ASP A 186 -20.84 -0.85 18.20
CA ASP A 186 -21.29 -2.06 18.88
C ASP A 186 -20.53 -3.33 18.43
N CYS A 187 -19.74 -3.26 17.36
CA CYS A 187 -19.15 -4.40 16.66
C CYS A 187 -17.80 -4.84 17.27
N THR A 188 -17.62 -6.14 17.47
CA THR A 188 -16.34 -6.71 17.99
C THR A 188 -15.19 -6.58 16.99
N ASN A 189 -15.48 -6.45 15.70
CA ASN A 189 -14.45 -6.23 14.67
C ASN A 189 -13.94 -4.79 14.66
N PHE A 190 -14.64 -3.84 15.31
CA PHE A 190 -14.22 -2.46 15.35
C PHE A 190 -13.00 -2.24 16.26
N CYS A 191 -12.06 -1.45 15.78
CA CYS A 191 -11.00 -0.85 16.58
C CYS A 191 -10.73 0.58 16.11
N THR A 192 -10.10 1.38 16.95
CA THR A 192 -9.74 2.77 16.65
C THR A 192 -8.37 3.09 17.24
N SER A 193 -7.77 4.19 16.83
CA SER A 193 -6.53 4.73 17.41
C SER A 193 -6.71 6.18 17.83
N LYS A 194 -5.66 6.77 18.40
CA LYS A 194 -5.62 8.18 18.81
C LYS A 194 -5.88 9.16 17.68
N GLN A 195 -5.62 8.76 16.43
CA GLN A 195 -5.89 9.60 15.26
C GLN A 195 -7.36 10.00 15.16
N PHE A 196 -8.28 9.15 15.65
CA PHE A 196 -9.72 9.38 15.60
C PHE A 196 -10.29 9.97 16.90
N LEU A 197 -9.43 10.41 17.83
CA LEU A 197 -9.87 10.88 19.15
C LEU A 197 -10.85 12.05 19.01
N THR A 198 -10.54 13.02 18.15
CA THR A 198 -11.39 14.18 17.87
C THR A 198 -12.77 13.74 17.37
N GLU A 199 -12.82 12.79 16.43
CA GLU A 199 -14.05 12.27 15.85
C GLU A 199 -14.92 11.57 16.90
N HIS A 200 -14.30 10.85 17.85
CA HIS A 200 -15.02 10.23 18.97
C HIS A 200 -15.55 11.28 19.96
N GLU A 201 -14.77 12.31 20.27
CA GLU A 201 -15.20 13.41 21.14
C GLU A 201 -16.37 14.19 20.53
N GLU A 202 -16.30 14.54 19.25
CA GLU A 202 -17.39 15.18 18.52
C GLU A 202 -18.65 14.29 18.45
N HIS A 203 -18.48 12.98 18.27
CA HIS A 203 -19.59 12.04 18.30
C HIS A 203 -20.23 11.97 19.71
N LEU A 204 -19.42 12.00 20.77
CA LEU A 204 -19.91 11.98 22.13
C LEU A 204 -20.76 13.22 22.43
N GLU A 205 -20.32 14.41 22.03
CA GLU A 205 -21.09 15.64 22.24
C GLU A 205 -22.41 15.63 21.48
N ARG A 206 -22.43 15.25 20.20
CA ARG A 206 -23.68 15.08 19.44
C ARG A 206 -24.63 14.08 20.10
N THR A 207 -24.10 12.98 20.62
CA THR A 207 -24.91 11.95 21.31
C THR A 207 -25.54 12.51 22.59
N LYS A 208 -24.81 13.32 23.36
CA LYS A 208 -25.34 14.01 24.56
C LYS A 208 -26.47 14.98 24.22
N GLU A 209 -26.35 15.74 23.13
CA GLU A 209 -27.41 16.63 22.67
C GLU A 209 -28.70 15.86 22.31
N ILE A 210 -28.55 14.74 21.57
CA ILE A 210 -29.69 13.88 21.20
C ILE A 210 -30.33 13.28 22.45
N LEU A 211 -29.53 12.82 23.42
CA LEU A 211 -30.02 12.29 24.70
C LEU A 211 -30.85 13.32 25.47
N ASN A 212 -30.38 14.56 25.55
CA ASN A 212 -31.10 15.62 26.24
C ASN A 212 -32.48 15.86 25.60
N ARG A 213 -32.54 15.93 24.27
CA ARG A 213 -33.81 16.06 23.53
C ARG A 213 -34.71 14.86 23.72
N ALA A 214 -34.17 13.64 23.65
CA ALA A 214 -34.93 12.40 23.83
C ALA A 214 -35.52 12.29 25.25
N LYS A 215 -34.79 12.70 26.29
CA LYS A 215 -35.27 12.73 27.68
C LYS A 215 -36.40 13.75 27.88
N GLN A 216 -36.25 14.96 27.33
CA GLN A 216 -37.30 15.99 27.37
C GLN A 216 -38.60 15.54 26.68
N ASN A 217 -38.49 14.81 25.57
CA ASN A 217 -39.64 14.31 24.79
C ASN A 217 -40.08 12.90 25.19
N GLN A 218 -39.49 12.30 26.23
CA GLN A 218 -39.81 10.95 26.73
C GLN A 218 -39.68 9.83 25.67
N TRP A 219 -38.76 9.96 24.72
CA TRP A 219 -38.51 8.95 23.68
C TRP A 219 -37.65 7.80 24.20
N GLN A 220 -38.27 6.91 24.96
CA GLN A 220 -37.58 5.85 25.72
C GLN A 220 -36.57 5.03 24.88
N ARG A 221 -36.95 4.59 23.68
CA ARG A 221 -36.05 3.82 22.80
C ARG A 221 -34.80 4.61 22.37
N GLN A 222 -34.95 5.92 22.14
CA GLN A 222 -33.83 6.78 21.79
C GLN A 222 -32.93 7.04 22.99
N VAL A 223 -33.51 7.19 24.20
CA VAL A 223 -32.73 7.29 25.43
C VAL A 223 -31.87 6.05 25.63
N GLU A 224 -32.47 4.86 25.58
CA GLU A 224 -31.75 3.59 25.76
C GLU A 224 -30.62 3.41 24.72
N THR A 225 -30.91 3.66 23.44
CA THR A 225 -29.94 3.49 22.37
C THR A 225 -28.75 4.45 22.51
N ASN A 226 -29.03 5.74 22.75
CA ASN A 226 -27.97 6.73 22.82
C ASN A 226 -27.21 6.67 24.15
N GLU A 227 -27.79 6.17 25.24
CA GLU A 227 -27.04 5.90 26.49
C GLU A 227 -26.01 4.80 26.26
N ARG A 228 -26.35 3.73 25.53
CA ARG A 228 -25.38 2.70 25.16
C ARG A 228 -24.24 3.25 24.30
N VAL A 229 -24.56 4.06 23.29
CA VAL A 229 -23.55 4.71 22.42
C VAL A 229 -22.64 5.63 23.23
N LYS A 230 -23.22 6.47 24.09
CA LYS A 230 -22.48 7.37 24.98
C LYS A 230 -21.48 6.62 25.85
N ASN A 231 -21.93 5.56 26.53
CA ASN A 231 -21.06 4.79 27.43
C ASN A 231 -19.87 4.17 26.69
N ARG A 232 -20.08 3.67 25.46
CA ARG A 232 -18.99 3.12 24.63
C ARG A 232 -17.99 4.19 24.19
N LEU A 233 -18.48 5.35 23.76
CA LEU A 233 -17.62 6.47 23.38
C LEU A 233 -16.78 6.94 24.57
N GLU A 234 -17.36 7.03 25.77
CA GLU A 234 -16.63 7.39 27.00
C GLU A 234 -15.53 6.35 27.31
N GLN A 235 -15.81 5.06 27.19
CA GLN A 235 -14.80 4.00 27.37
C GLN A 235 -13.67 4.10 26.35
N ILE A 236 -14.00 4.26 25.06
CA ILE A 236 -13.02 4.38 23.98
C ILE A 236 -12.14 5.61 24.19
N ILE A 237 -12.74 6.78 24.43
CA ILE A 237 -12.04 8.05 24.64
C ILE A 237 -11.11 7.95 25.85
N HIS A 238 -11.57 7.34 26.95
CA HIS A 238 -10.75 7.15 28.14
C HIS A 238 -9.50 6.33 27.82
N SER A 239 -9.65 5.15 27.22
CA SER A 239 -8.52 4.30 26.86
C SER A 239 -7.56 4.96 25.86
N LEU A 240 -8.09 5.70 24.89
CA LEU A 240 -7.28 6.44 23.92
C LEU A 240 -6.47 7.56 24.57
N LYS A 241 -6.98 8.21 25.63
CA LYS A 241 -6.28 9.25 26.38
C LYS A 241 -5.23 8.69 27.34
N GLU A 242 -5.49 7.52 27.92
CA GLU A 242 -4.57 6.86 28.86
C GLU A 242 -3.39 6.18 28.18
N THR A 243 -3.56 5.75 26.93
CA THR A 243 -2.44 5.26 26.14
C THR A 243 -1.49 6.43 25.86
N ASN A 244 -0.16 6.27 26.01
CA ASN A 244 0.86 7.26 25.61
C ASN A 244 1.24 7.14 24.13
#